data_AF-A0A7J3X6W1-F1
#
_entry.id   AF-A0A7J3X6W1-F1
#
_cell.length_a   1.000
_cell.length_b   1.000
_cell.length_c   1.000
_cell.angle_alpha   90.00
_cell.angle_beta   90.00
_cell.angle_gamma   90.00
#
_symmetry.space_group_name_H-M   'P 1'
#
loop_
_entity.id
_entity.type
_entity.pdbx_description
1 polymer ?
#
loop_
_entity_poly.entity_id
_entity_poly.type
_entity_poly.pdbx_seq_one_letter_code
_entity_poly.pdbx_strand_id
1 'polypeptide(L)'
;MGRSEVLAVAILCVLSFLWLLPFWSVITTALKDDLEARLTVPVVPPSRPTLVPFARALEAMKQGLFNSLVFTIFATIFSTLIGSVNGYFLSQIRFKHSDIVFLFLSFGIFIPYHAIAIPLIMVT
;
A
#
# COMPACT_ATOMS: atom_id res chain seq x y z
N MET A 1 -1.65 28.69 -21.28
CA MET A 1 -0.62 28.09 -20.41
C MET A 1 0.55 29.05 -20.27
N GLY A 2 0.81 29.55 -19.07
CA GLY A 2 2.01 30.30 -18.75
C GLY A 2 3.26 29.43 -18.84
N ARG A 3 4.43 30.05 -19.07
CA ARG A 3 5.72 29.33 -19.17
C ARG A 3 6.03 28.47 -17.93
N SER A 4 5.57 28.90 -16.75
CA SER A 4 5.68 28.15 -15.50
C SER A 4 4.82 26.89 -15.47
N GLU A 5 3.62 26.92 -16.05
CA GLU A 5 2.72 25.76 -16.10
C GLU A 5 3.28 24.68 -17.04
N VAL A 6 3.83 25.09 -18.19
CA VAL A 6 4.49 24.15 -19.12
C VAL A 6 5.70 23.49 -18.47
N LEU A 7 6.51 24.25 -17.73
CA LEU A 7 7.65 23.72 -17.00
C LEU A 7 7.21 22.74 -15.89
N ALA A 8 6.17 23.09 -15.12
CA ALA A 8 5.63 22.23 -14.08
C ALA A 8 5.11 20.90 -14.66
N VAL A 9 4.36 20.94 -15.76
CA VAL A 9 3.86 19.74 -16.44
C VAL A 9 5.02 18.89 -16.96
N ALA A 10 6.03 19.50 -17.59
CA ALA A 10 7.20 18.77 -18.07
C ALA A 10 7.93 18.05 -16.91
N ILE A 11 8.12 18.73 -15.78
CA ILE A 11 8.73 18.14 -14.58
C ILE A 11 7.88 16.99 -14.05
N LEU A 12 6.55 17.16 -13.95
CA LEU A 12 5.64 16.12 -13.50
C LEU A 12 5.65 14.90 -14.42
N CYS A 13 5.73 15.08 -15.74
CA CYS A 13 5.86 13.99 -16.70
C CYS A 13 7.16 13.20 -16.48
N VAL A 14 8.29 13.88 -16.31
CA VAL A 14 9.58 13.23 -16.05
C VAL A 14 9.55 12.47 -14.72
N LEU A 15 9.04 13.09 -13.65
CA LEU A 15 8.92 12.45 -12.33
C LEU A 15 7.99 11.23 -12.39
N SER A 16 6.86 11.33 -13.07
CA SER A 16 5.93 10.21 -13.26
C SER A 16 6.61 9.03 -13.95
N PHE A 17 7.37 9.29 -15.02
CA PHE A 17 8.11 8.23 -15.71
C PHE A 17 9.16 7.56 -14.81
N LEU A 18 9.92 8.34 -14.03
CA LEU A 18 10.90 7.81 -13.08
C LEU A 18 10.23 6.94 -12.00
N TRP A 19 9.05 7.35 -11.51
CA TRP A 19 8.26 6.60 -10.52
C TRP A 19 7.70 5.28 -11.06
N LEU A 20 7.49 5.18 -12.37
CA LEU A 20 6.99 3.96 -13.02
C LEU A 20 8.09 2.96 -13.38
N LEU A 21 9.37 3.31 -13.28
CA LEU A 21 10.48 2.38 -13.52
C LEU A 21 10.41 1.06 -12.71
N PRO A 22 10.09 1.03 -11.40
CA PRO A 22 9.94 -0.24 -10.69
C PRO A 22 8.76 -1.08 -11.23
N PHE A 23 7.69 -0.46 -11.72
CA PHE A 23 6.56 -1.18 -12.33
C PHE A 23 6.97 -1.93 -13.60
N TRP A 24 7.94 -1.41 -14.36
CA TRP A 24 8.50 -2.12 -15.50
C TRP A 24 8.99 -3.51 -15.08
N SER A 25 9.76 -3.59 -13.99
CA SER A 25 10.31 -4.86 -13.50
C SER A 25 9.24 -5.87 -13.06
N VAL A 26 8.10 -5.37 -12.56
CA VAL A 26 6.97 -6.21 -12.16
C VAL A 26 6.28 -6.79 -13.39
N ILE A 27 6.03 -5.96 -14.41
CA ILE A 27 5.35 -6.37 -15.65
C ILE A 27 6.17 -7.40 -16.41
N THR A 28 7.47 -7.14 -16.60
CA THR A 28 8.36 -8.05 -17.32
C THR A 28 8.54 -9.36 -16.57
N THR A 29 8.57 -9.36 -15.24
CA THR A 29 8.68 -10.59 -14.44
C THR A 29 7.38 -11.38 -14.44
N ALA A 30 6.22 -10.73 -14.38
CA ALA A 30 4.91 -11.39 -14.40
C ALA A 30 4.63 -12.13 -15.72
N LEU A 31 5.24 -11.69 -16.82
CA LEU A 31 5.07 -12.27 -18.16
C LEU A 31 6.13 -13.34 -18.52
N LYS A 32 7.13 -13.58 -17.66
CA LYS A 32 8.17 -14.60 -17.86
C LYS A 32 7.70 -15.95 -17.35
N ASP A 33 8.16 -17.02 -17.99
CA ASP A 33 8.02 -18.38 -17.45
C ASP A 33 8.87 -18.58 -16.18
N ASP A 34 8.53 -19.57 -15.33
CA ASP A 34 9.19 -19.78 -14.03
C ASP A 34 10.72 -19.94 -14.15
N LEU A 35 11.18 -20.60 -15.22
CA LEU A 35 12.61 -20.79 -15.48
C LEU A 35 13.28 -19.49 -15.93
N GLU A 36 12.63 -18.73 -16.82
CA GLU A 36 13.15 -17.46 -17.34
C GLU A 36 13.21 -16.39 -16.24
N ALA A 37 12.21 -16.35 -15.36
CA ALA A 37 12.17 -15.44 -14.21
C ALA A 37 13.32 -15.67 -13.21
N ARG A 38 13.82 -16.91 -13.09
CA ARG A 38 14.94 -17.26 -12.21
C ARG A 38 16.31 -16.99 -12.81
N LEU A 39 16.42 -17.12 -14.14
CA LEU A 39 17.70 -17.04 -14.85
C LEU A 39 18.00 -15.65 -15.41
N THR A 40 17.01 -14.76 -15.48
CA THR A 40 17.16 -13.42 -16.07
C THR A 40 16.92 -12.32 -15.05
N VAL A 41 17.51 -11.14 -15.31
CA VAL A 41 17.26 -9.95 -14.49
C VAL A 41 15.84 -9.44 -14.75
N PRO A 42 15.10 -8.98 -13.72
CA PRO A 42 13.72 -8.48 -13.87
C PRO A 42 13.54 -7.43 -14.97
N VAL A 43 14.52 -6.57 -15.24
CA VAL A 43 14.41 -5.49 -16.23
C VAL A 43 14.37 -5.99 -17.68
N VAL A 44 14.90 -7.19 -17.96
CA VAL A 44 14.98 -7.75 -19.33
C VAL A 44 13.58 -8.19 -19.76
N PRO A 45 13.09 -7.79 -20.95
CA PRO A 45 11.79 -8.23 -21.46
C PRO A 45 11.74 -9.75 -21.68
N PRO A 46 10.56 -10.38 -21.55
CA PRO A 46 10.40 -11.82 -21.76
C PRO A 46 10.69 -12.21 -23.21
N SER A 47 11.40 -13.32 -23.39
CA SER A 47 11.67 -13.92 -24.70
C SER A 47 10.39 -14.49 -25.31
N ARG A 48 9.50 -15.02 -24.46
CA ARG A 48 8.17 -15.53 -24.84
C ARG A 48 7.15 -15.12 -23.76
N PRO A 49 6.37 -14.05 -23.99
CA PRO A 49 5.36 -13.61 -23.04
C PRO A 49 4.33 -14.70 -22.76
N THR A 50 4.07 -14.99 -21.48
CA THR A 50 3.07 -15.98 -21.04
C THR A 50 2.29 -15.48 -19.83
N LEU A 51 1.02 -15.88 -19.72
CA LEU A 51 0.15 -15.58 -18.57
C LEU A 51 -0.03 -16.78 -17.63
N VAL A 52 0.63 -17.91 -17.93
CA VAL A 52 0.49 -19.16 -17.16
C VAL A 52 0.91 -19.00 -15.69
N PRO A 53 2.05 -18.36 -15.35
CA PRO A 53 2.43 -18.14 -13.96
C PRO A 53 1.45 -17.21 -13.23
N PHE A 54 0.95 -16.18 -13.92
CA PHE A 54 -0.04 -15.26 -13.37
C PHE A 54 -1.36 -15.98 -13.03
N ALA A 55 -1.87 -16.81 -13.95
CA ALA A 55 -3.09 -17.59 -13.71
C ALA A 55 -2.94 -18.57 -12.53
N ARG A 56 -1.81 -19.28 -12.46
CA ARG A 56 -1.49 -20.18 -11.33
C ARG A 56 -1.40 -19.43 -10.00
N ALA A 57 -0.74 -18.27 -9.99
CA ALA A 57 -0.65 -17.42 -8.79
C ALA A 57 -2.03 -16.94 -8.34
N LEU A 58 -2.88 -16.51 -9.27
CA LEU A 58 -4.23 -16.06 -8.97
C LEU A 58 -5.09 -17.18 -8.37
N GLU A 59 -4.97 -18.40 -8.88
CA GLU A 59 -5.67 -19.58 -8.35
C GLU A 59 -5.16 -19.93 -6.95
N ALA A 60 -3.85 -19.98 -6.75
CA ALA A 60 -3.23 -20.26 -5.46
C ALA A 60 -3.55 -19.20 -4.38
N MET A 61 -3.65 -17.93 -4.78
CA MET A 61 -3.92 -16.81 -3.87
C MET A 61 -5.41 -16.49 -3.71
N LYS A 62 -6.31 -17.16 -4.43
CA LYS A 62 -7.75 -16.86 -4.45
C LYS A 62 -8.35 -16.73 -3.04
N GLN A 63 -8.07 -17.71 -2.17
CA GLN A 63 -8.58 -17.69 -0.80
C GLN A 63 -7.96 -16.57 0.04
N GLY A 64 -6.64 -16.37 -0.07
CA GLY A 64 -5.93 -15.31 0.64
C GLY A 64 -6.42 -13.92 0.24
N LEU A 65 -6.68 -13.72 -1.06
CA LEU A 65 -7.22 -12.49 -1.61
C LEU A 65 -8.64 -12.24 -1.11
N PHE A 66 -9.49 -13.26 -1.10
CA PHE A 66 -10.85 -13.16 -0.57
C PHE A 66 -10.85 -12.82 0.93
N ASN A 67 -10.05 -13.52 1.72
CA ASN A 67 -9.92 -13.25 3.16
C ASN A 67 -9.43 -11.82 3.41
N SER A 68 -8.42 -11.37 2.65
CA SER A 68 -7.89 -10.01 2.76
C SER A 68 -8.92 -8.95 2.37
N LEU A 69 -9.70 -9.20 1.32
CA LEU A 69 -10.75 -8.30 0.87
C LEU A 69 -11.85 -8.16 1.94
N VAL A 70 -12.36 -9.28 2.46
CA VAL A 70 -13.37 -9.29 3.52
C VAL A 70 -12.85 -8.58 4.76
N PHE A 71 -11.64 -8.93 5.21
CA PHE A 71 -11.01 -8.28 6.35
C PHE A 71 -10.86 -6.77 6.15
N THR A 72 -10.34 -6.34 4.99
CA THR A 72 -10.11 -4.93 4.69
C THR A 72 -11.41 -4.14 4.65
N ILE A 73 -12.48 -4.71 4.08
CA ILE A 73 -13.80 -4.06 4.03
C ILE A 73 -14.31 -3.81 5.45
N PHE A 74 -14.35 -4.83 6.30
CA PHE A 74 -14.83 -4.67 7.67
C PHE A 74 -13.92 -3.75 8.48
N ALA A 75 -12.61 -3.96 8.42
CA ALA A 75 -11.64 -3.12 9.12
C ALA A 75 -11.76 -1.65 8.72
N THR A 76 -11.93 -1.34 7.43
CA THR A 76 -12.10 0.03 6.93
C THR A 76 -13.40 0.65 7.42
N ILE A 77 -14.53 -0.08 7.34
CA ILE A 77 -15.83 0.42 7.79
C ILE A 77 -15.79 0.74 9.29
N PHE A 78 -15.36 -0.22 10.11
CA PHE A 78 -15.34 -0.03 11.56
C PHE A 78 -14.32 1.03 11.99
N SER A 79 -13.11 1.02 11.43
CA SER A 79 -12.09 2.03 11.75
C SER A 79 -12.51 3.43 11.34
N THR A 80 -13.15 3.59 10.17
CA THR A 80 -13.64 4.90 9.70
C THR A 80 -14.78 5.40 10.58
N LEU A 81 -15.75 4.54 10.95
CA LEU A 81 -16.86 4.93 11.83
C LEU A 81 -16.38 5.32 13.23
N ILE A 82 -15.53 4.50 13.84
CA ILE A 82 -14.98 4.80 15.16
C ILE A 82 -14.10 6.04 15.08
N GLY A 83 -13.25 6.14 14.06
CA GLY A 83 -12.37 7.28 13.82
C GLY A 83 -13.13 8.59 13.60
N SER A 84 -14.22 8.57 12.83
CA SER A 84 -15.01 9.77 12.55
C SER A 84 -15.76 10.27 13.78
N VAL A 85 -16.32 9.37 14.59
CA VAL A 85 -17.00 9.74 15.84
C VAL A 85 -16.02 10.36 16.83
N ASN A 86 -14.87 9.72 17.06
CA ASN A 86 -13.85 10.25 17.96
C ASN A 86 -13.22 11.55 17.43
N GLY A 87 -12.96 11.62 16.12
CA GLY A 87 -12.45 12.82 15.45
C GLY A 87 -13.42 13.99 15.55
N TYR A 88 -14.73 13.75 15.40
CA TYR A 88 -15.75 14.77 15.60
C TYR A 88 -15.74 15.29 17.04
N PHE A 89 -15.69 14.38 18.02
CA PHE A 89 -15.64 14.77 19.44
C PHE A 89 -14.41 15.62 19.76
N LEU A 90 -13.22 15.18 19.35
CA LEU A 90 -11.97 15.91 19.61
C LEU A 90 -11.87 17.25 18.86
N SER A 91 -12.45 17.35 17.66
CA SER A 91 -12.35 18.57 16.84
C SER A 91 -13.39 19.64 17.19
N GLN A 92 -14.61 19.23 17.55
CA GLN A 92 -15.73 20.16 17.77
C GLN A 92 -16.03 20.42 19.24
N ILE A 93 -15.69 19.50 20.15
CA ILE A 93 -15.99 19.65 21.59
C ILE A 93 -14.70 19.98 22.34
N ARG A 94 -14.60 21.21 22.84
CA ARG A 94 -13.47 21.64 23.67
C ARG A 94 -13.70 21.26 25.13
N PHE A 95 -12.87 20.36 25.63
CA PHE A 95 -12.80 19.98 27.05
C PHE A 95 -11.41 20.28 27.62
N LYS A 96 -11.30 20.43 28.94
CA LYS A 96 -10.10 20.94 29.64
C LYS A 96 -8.77 20.24 29.29
N HIS A 97 -8.80 19.01 28.78
CA HIS A 97 -7.61 18.22 28.46
C HIS A 97 -7.60 17.70 27.00
N SER A 98 -8.35 18.32 26.08
CA SER A 98 -8.44 17.88 24.68
C SER A 98 -7.08 17.81 23.98
N ASP A 99 -6.22 18.78 24.24
CA ASP A 99 -4.91 18.89 23.59
C ASP A 99 -3.96 17.78 24.06
N ILE A 100 -4.03 17.42 25.35
CA ILE A 100 -3.24 16.31 25.91
C ILE A 100 -3.72 14.97 25.33
N VAL A 101 -5.04 14.76 25.24
CA VAL A 101 -5.60 13.53 24.64
C VAL A 101 -5.20 13.42 23.16
N PHE A 102 -5.29 14.53 22.40
CA PHE A 102 -4.89 14.57 20.99
C PHE A 102 -3.39 14.28 20.81
N LEU A 103 -2.54 14.82 21.69
CA LEU A 103 -1.10 14.58 21.70
C LEU A 103 -0.79 13.10 21.93
N PHE A 104 -1.40 12.46 22.95
CA PHE A 104 -1.22 11.03 23.21
C PHE A 104 -1.72 10.15 22.06
N LEU A 105 -2.84 10.52 21.44
CA LEU A 105 -3.37 9.81 20.27
C LEU A 105 -2.36 9.84 19.12
N SER A 106 -1.79 11.01 18.85
CA SER A 106 -0.78 11.22 17.81
C SER A 106 0.49 10.42 18.10
N PHE A 107 0.98 10.42 19.34
CA PHE A 107 2.11 9.57 19.76
C PHE A 107 1.85 8.08 19.52
N GLY A 108 0.62 7.61 19.76
CA GLY A 108 0.21 6.23 19.50
C GLY A 108 0.38 5.81 18.03
N ILE A 109 0.09 6.72 17.08
CA ILE A 109 0.21 6.44 15.64
C ILE A 109 1.67 6.29 15.20
N PHE A 110 2.60 6.97 15.89
CA PHE A 110 4.03 6.87 15.61
C PHE A 110 4.69 5.63 16.21
N ILE A 111 3.99 4.84 17.02
CA ILE A 111 4.54 3.58 17.55
C ILE A 111 4.75 2.62 16.37
N PRO A 112 6.00 2.16 16.14
CA PRO A 112 6.29 1.30 15.01
C PRO A 112 5.57 -0.02 15.15
N TYR A 113 4.98 -0.50 14.06
CA TYR A 113 4.26 -1.77 14.02
C TYR A 113 5.06 -2.94 14.60
N HIS A 114 6.38 -2.95 14.37
CA HIS A 114 7.28 -3.97 14.88
C HIS A 114 7.33 -4.06 16.42
N ALA A 115 7.14 -2.95 17.14
CA ALA A 115 7.11 -2.96 18.61
C ALA A 115 5.84 -3.64 19.16
N ILE A 116 4.75 -3.64 18.40
CA ILE A 116 3.46 -4.22 18.79
C ILE A 116 3.32 -5.66 18.26
N ALA A 117 3.83 -5.93 17.06
CA ALA A 117 3.69 -7.23 16.41
C ALA A 117 4.50 -8.34 17.10
N ILE A 118 5.73 -8.05 17.58
CA ILE A 118 6.60 -9.05 18.21
C ILE A 118 5.96 -9.71 19.44
N PRO A 119 5.38 -8.96 20.40
CA PRO A 119 4.67 -9.57 21.53
C PRO A 119 3.46 -10.41 21.09
N LEU A 120 2.74 -9.97 20.06
CA LEU A 120 1.52 -10.64 19.59
C LEU A 120 1.79 -12.05 19.06
N ILE A 121 2.91 -12.22 18.37
CA ILE A 121 3.32 -13.52 17.80
C ILE A 121 4.00 -14.44 18.82
N MET A 122 4.51 -13.93 19.93
CA MET A 122 5.16 -14.75 20.98
C MET A 122 4.15 -15.42 21.92
N VAL A 123 2.91 -14.92 21.95
CA VAL A 123 1.81 -15.46 22.78
C VAL A 123 1.04 -16.58 22.06
N THR A 124 1.33 -16.80 20.76
CA THR A 124 0.80 -17.93 19.96
C THR A 124 1.93 -18.90 19.67
#